data_AF-A0A9R0R9T2-F1
#
_entry.id   AF-A0A9R0R9T2-F1
#
_cell.length_a   1.000
_cell.length_b   1.000
_cell.length_c   1.000
_cell.angle_alpha   90.00
_cell.angle_beta   90.00
_cell.angle_gamma   90.00
#
_symmetry.space_group_name_H-M   'P 1'
#
loop_
_entity.id
_entity.type
_entity.pdbx_description
1 polymer ?
#
loop_
_entity_poly.entity_id
_entity_poly.type
_entity_poly.pdbx_seq_one_letter_code
_entity_poly.pdbx_strand_id
1 'polypeptide(L)'
;MEAKMMRIFATLMLFSLCGRGNAEFRECTLSDLHVTQTATGKNAGGNPEYAVEVENRCICTQTDVKLLAPGFKSSEPVDPNVFRPDADGKLGTLNNGSPVYNGDKINFNYASATKFSLAPFSSSVACS
;
A
#
# COMPACT_ATOMS: atom_id res chain seq x y z
N MET A 1 45.71 -32.39 -23.28
CA MET A 1 44.67 -31.82 -22.39
C MET A 1 43.87 -30.84 -23.21
N GLU A 2 42.79 -31.37 -23.78
CA GLU A 2 42.16 -30.94 -25.01
C GLU A 2 41.49 -29.57 -24.91
N ALA A 3 41.59 -28.75 -25.97
CA ALA A 3 40.88 -27.47 -26.10
C ALA A 3 39.36 -27.57 -25.85
N LYS A 4 38.79 -28.78 -25.96
CA LYS A 4 37.42 -29.12 -25.56
C LYS A 4 37.18 -28.89 -24.07
N MET A 5 38.13 -29.24 -23.21
CA MET A 5 38.02 -29.08 -21.75
C MET A 5 38.09 -27.59 -21.35
N MET A 6 38.90 -26.80 -22.06
CA MET A 6 38.97 -25.33 -21.89
C MET A 6 37.65 -24.64 -22.26
N ARG A 7 36.99 -25.09 -23.33
CA ARG A 7 35.69 -24.54 -23.78
C ARG A 7 34.56 -24.85 -22.81
N ILE A 8 34.54 -26.06 -22.24
CA ILE A 8 33.53 -26.47 -21.25
C ILE A 8 33.67 -25.63 -19.96
N PHE A 9 34.91 -25.40 -19.49
CA PHE A 9 35.17 -24.54 -18.34
C PHE A 9 34.76 -23.08 -18.59
N ALA A 10 35.05 -22.55 -19.80
CA ALA A 10 34.65 -21.20 -20.17
C ALA A 10 33.12 -21.03 -20.21
N THR A 11 32.38 -22.02 -20.73
CA THR A 11 30.90 -21.98 -20.74
C THR A 11 30.28 -22.10 -19.34
N LEU A 12 30.90 -22.85 -18.43
CA LEU A 12 30.45 -22.98 -17.03
C LEU A 12 30.68 -21.70 -16.22
N MET A 13 31.79 -20.98 -16.47
CA MET A 13 32.05 -19.67 -15.85
C MET A 13 31.09 -18.58 -16.36
N LEU A 14 30.70 -18.63 -17.64
CA LEU A 14 29.73 -17.67 -18.22
C LEU A 14 28.30 -17.88 -17.66
N PHE A 15 27.93 -19.10 -17.29
CA PHE A 15 26.62 -19.39 -16.68
C PHE A 15 26.53 -19.01 -15.19
N SER A 16 27.66 -18.76 -14.52
CA SER A 16 27.69 -18.40 -13.09
C SER A 16 27.53 -16.90 -12.82
N LEU A 17 27.46 -16.05 -13.86
CA LEU A 17 27.21 -14.61 -13.72
C LEU A 17 25.72 -14.22 -13.74
N CYS A 18 24.80 -15.14 -14.00
CA CYS A 18 23.35 -14.86 -14.00
C CYS A 18 22.70 -15.44 -12.74
N GLY A 19 22.77 -14.74 -11.61
CA GLY A 19 22.06 -15.21 -10.43
C GLY A 19 22.35 -14.48 -9.13
N ARG A 20 22.52 -13.15 -9.15
CA ARG A 20 22.35 -12.33 -7.95
C ARG A 20 21.44 -11.17 -8.29
N GLY A 21 20.14 -11.48 -8.41
CA GLY A 21 19.14 -10.48 -8.13
C GLY A 21 19.28 -10.15 -6.66
N ASN A 22 19.97 -9.08 -6.33
CA ASN A 22 19.90 -8.52 -5.00
C ASN A 22 18.47 -8.01 -4.87
N ALA A 23 17.58 -8.79 -4.24
CA ALA A 23 16.50 -8.18 -3.51
C ALA A 23 17.18 -7.38 -2.41
N GLU A 24 17.57 -6.14 -2.72
CA GLU A 24 18.04 -5.22 -1.70
C GLU A 24 16.92 -5.14 -0.68
N PHE A 25 17.20 -5.59 0.54
CA PHE A 25 16.32 -5.39 1.68
C PHE A 25 16.21 -3.88 1.90
N ARG A 26 15.22 -3.27 1.25
CA ARG A 26 14.87 -1.87 1.48
C ARG A 26 13.93 -1.85 2.68
N GLU A 27 14.25 -1.00 3.65
CA GLU A 27 13.35 -0.74 4.77
C GLU A 27 11.99 -0.29 4.24
N CYS A 28 10.91 -0.87 4.78
CA CYS A 28 9.56 -0.43 4.45
C CYS A 28 9.34 0.99 4.99
N THR A 29 8.71 1.80 4.17
CA THR A 29 8.40 3.19 4.46
C THR A 29 6.91 3.44 4.23
N LEU A 30 6.45 4.64 4.61
CA LEU A 30 5.11 5.10 4.28
C LEU A 30 4.86 5.19 2.77
N SER A 31 5.91 5.32 1.94
CA SER A 31 5.76 5.37 0.48
C SER A 31 5.36 4.03 -0.13
N ASP A 32 5.52 2.94 0.63
CA ASP A 32 5.07 1.61 0.23
C ASP A 32 3.57 1.40 0.48
N LEU A 33 2.90 2.30 1.22
CA LEU A 33 1.45 2.35 1.34
C LEU A 33 0.89 3.22 0.22
N HIS A 34 0.38 2.60 -0.83
CA HIS A 34 -0.13 3.29 -2.00
C HIS A 34 -1.63 3.55 -1.87
N VAL A 35 -2.02 4.82 -1.83
CA VAL A 35 -3.43 5.22 -1.75
C VAL A 35 -3.92 5.68 -3.12
N THR A 36 -4.84 4.93 -3.69
CA THR A 36 -5.53 5.29 -4.94
C THR A 36 -6.94 5.73 -4.63
N GLN A 37 -7.40 6.78 -5.31
CA GLN A 37 -8.75 7.29 -5.14
C GLN A 37 -9.37 7.61 -6.51
N THR A 38 -10.47 6.95 -6.83
CA THR A 38 -11.11 6.99 -8.16
C THR A 38 -12.57 7.41 -8.02
N ALA A 39 -13.01 8.40 -8.80
CA ALA A 39 -14.43 8.74 -8.87
C ALA A 39 -15.21 7.58 -9.49
N THR A 40 -16.25 7.10 -8.82
CA THR A 40 -17.02 5.93 -9.28
C THR A 40 -18.07 6.29 -10.32
N GLY A 41 -18.37 7.58 -10.48
CA GLY A 41 -19.45 8.10 -11.32
C GLY A 41 -20.82 8.02 -10.65
N LYS A 42 -20.93 7.42 -9.46
CA LYS A 42 -22.18 7.41 -8.68
C LYS A 42 -22.31 8.70 -7.88
N ASN A 43 -23.57 9.07 -7.62
CA ASN A 43 -23.92 10.08 -6.65
C ASN A 43 -24.59 9.39 -5.45
N ALA A 44 -24.01 9.55 -4.26
CA ALA A 44 -24.51 8.96 -3.03
C ALA A 44 -24.65 10.06 -1.96
N GLY A 45 -25.77 10.10 -1.25
CA GLY A 45 -26.10 11.20 -0.34
C GLY A 45 -26.00 12.60 -0.96
N GLY A 46 -26.29 12.73 -2.26
CA GLY A 46 -26.23 14.00 -3.00
C GLY A 46 -24.83 14.46 -3.44
N ASN A 47 -23.78 13.68 -3.19
CA ASN A 47 -22.40 14.01 -3.52
C ASN A 47 -21.77 12.93 -4.43
N PRO A 48 -20.72 13.26 -5.21
CA PRO A 48 -19.99 12.26 -5.96
C PRO A 48 -19.31 11.25 -5.02
N GLU A 49 -19.35 9.98 -5.40
CA GLU A 49 -18.71 8.89 -4.68
C GLU A 49 -17.28 8.66 -5.21
N TYR A 50 -16.36 8.44 -4.27
CA TYR A 50 -14.98 8.07 -4.52
C TYR A 50 -14.68 6.70 -3.90
N ALA A 51 -14.12 5.79 -4.69
CA ALA A 51 -13.56 4.54 -4.23
C ALA A 51 -12.09 4.75 -3.84
N VAL A 52 -11.73 4.33 -2.63
CA VAL A 52 -10.38 4.36 -2.09
C VAL A 52 -9.84 2.95 -2.02
N GLU A 53 -8.63 2.75 -2.55
CA GLU A 53 -7.84 1.52 -2.39
C GLU A 53 -6.52 1.90 -1.69
N VAL A 54 -6.22 1.25 -0.57
CA VAL A 54 -4.92 1.35 0.11
C VAL A 54 -4.21 0.02 -0.02
N GLU A 55 -3.06 0.03 -0.71
CA GLU A 55 -2.26 -1.15 -1.00
C GLU A 55 -0.92 -1.08 -0.26
N ASN A 56 -0.54 -2.13 0.48
CA ASN A 56 0.83 -2.25 0.99
C ASN A 56 1.70 -2.99 -0.02
N ARG A 57 2.64 -2.27 -0.64
CA ARG A 57 3.58 -2.81 -1.62
C ARG A 57 4.90 -3.25 -1.01
N CYS A 58 5.06 -3.13 0.31
CA CYS A 58 6.25 -3.63 0.98
C CYS A 58 6.12 -5.11 1.32
N ILE A 59 7.26 -5.80 1.37
CA ILE A 59 7.32 -7.20 1.79
C ILE A 59 6.91 -7.40 3.26
N CYS A 60 7.12 -6.40 4.11
CA CYS A 60 6.72 -6.47 5.50
C CYS A 60 5.29 -5.99 5.72
N THR A 61 4.68 -6.53 6.78
CA THR A 61 3.37 -6.11 7.25
C THR A 61 3.45 -4.69 7.81
N GLN A 62 2.45 -3.86 7.52
CA GLN A 62 2.29 -2.57 8.19
C GLN A 62 1.01 -2.59 9.03
N THR A 63 1.10 -2.22 10.31
CA THR A 63 -0.03 -2.12 11.24
C THR A 63 -0.27 -0.66 11.64
N ASP A 64 -1.38 -0.40 12.31
CA ASP A 64 -1.70 0.93 12.86
C ASP A 64 -1.61 2.05 11.82
N VAL A 65 -1.98 1.74 10.58
CA VAL A 65 -1.88 2.67 9.46
C VAL A 65 -2.84 3.84 9.68
N LYS A 66 -2.25 5.04 9.74
CA LYS A 66 -2.96 6.31 9.80
C LYS A 66 -2.84 7.04 8.47
N LEU A 67 -3.96 7.54 7.97
CA LEU A 67 -4.00 8.44 6.83
C LEU A 67 -4.28 9.86 7.31
N LEU A 68 -3.77 10.86 6.59
CA LEU A 68 -4.28 12.22 6.70
C LEU A 68 -5.78 12.20 6.38
N ALA A 69 -6.59 12.83 7.21
CA ALA A 69 -8.04 12.91 7.02
C ALA A 69 -8.62 14.22 7.58
N PRO A 70 -8.04 15.40 7.26
CA PRO A 70 -8.46 16.66 7.85
C PRO A 70 -9.91 16.99 7.49
N GLY A 71 -10.76 17.07 8.50
CA GLY A 71 -12.19 17.36 8.34
C GLY A 71 -12.93 16.29 7.53
N PHE A 72 -12.42 15.06 7.48
CA PHE A 72 -13.06 13.99 6.71
C PHE A 72 -14.52 13.80 7.13
N LYS A 73 -15.40 13.88 6.15
CA LYS A 73 -16.83 13.65 6.32
C LYS A 73 -17.40 13.09 5.03
N SER A 74 -18.18 12.04 5.16
CA SER A 74 -18.90 11.41 4.06
C SER A 74 -20.40 11.63 4.23
N SER A 75 -21.11 11.88 3.12
CA SER A 75 -22.58 11.93 3.11
C SER A 75 -23.21 10.55 3.31
N GLU A 76 -22.49 9.48 2.97
CA GLU A 76 -22.87 8.10 3.25
C GLU A 76 -21.94 7.49 4.31
N PRO A 77 -22.44 6.59 5.16
CA PRO A 77 -21.61 5.96 6.19
C PRO A 77 -20.49 5.12 5.55
N VAL A 78 -19.27 5.29 6.06
CA VAL A 78 -18.14 4.41 5.79
C VAL A 78 -18.08 3.38 6.92
N ASP A 79 -17.80 2.11 6.61
CA ASP A 79 -17.62 1.09 7.64
C ASP A 79 -16.45 1.48 8.57
N PRO A 80 -16.71 1.74 9.87
CA PRO A 80 -15.69 2.18 10.81
C PRO A 80 -14.62 1.12 11.13
N ASN A 81 -14.84 -0.14 10.74
CA ASN A 81 -13.82 -1.18 10.81
C ASN A 81 -12.82 -1.10 9.65
N VAL A 82 -13.23 -0.51 8.52
CA VAL A 82 -12.38 -0.36 7.33
C VAL A 82 -11.66 0.98 7.34
N PHE A 83 -12.38 2.07 7.65
CA PHE A 83 -11.78 3.39 7.82
C PHE A 83 -12.63 4.26 8.74
N ARG A 84 -11.99 4.93 9.70
CA ARG A 84 -12.65 5.93 10.55
C ARG A 84 -11.76 7.14 10.80
N PRO A 85 -12.30 8.37 10.79
CA PRO A 85 -11.62 9.53 11.34
C PRO A 85 -11.32 9.34 12.83
N ASP A 86 -10.16 9.83 13.26
CA ASP A 86 -9.78 9.88 14.67
C ASP A 86 -10.46 11.07 15.36
N ALA A 87 -10.46 11.06 16.69
CA ALA A 87 -11.15 12.07 17.51
C ALA A 87 -10.60 13.50 17.32
N ASP A 88 -9.37 13.64 16.82
CA ASP A 88 -8.76 14.95 16.54
C ASP A 88 -9.26 15.58 15.22
N GLY A 89 -9.99 14.83 14.40
CA GLY A 89 -10.49 15.25 13.10
C GLY A 89 -9.40 15.54 12.05
N LYS A 90 -8.16 15.12 12.30
CA LYS A 90 -6.99 15.36 11.42
C LYS A 90 -6.50 14.09 10.77
N LEU A 91 -6.58 12.97 11.48
CA LEU A 91 -6.14 11.66 11.02
C LEU A 91 -7.32 10.70 10.88
N GLY A 92 -7.10 9.59 10.20
CA GLY A 92 -8.02 8.46 10.15
C GLY A 92 -7.29 7.14 10.27
N THR A 93 -7.89 6.21 11.00
CA THR A 93 -7.40 4.85 11.19
C THR A 93 -7.91 3.94 10.09
N LEU A 94 -7.00 3.27 9.38
CA LEU A 94 -7.32 2.23 8.40
C LEU A 94 -7.40 0.85 9.05
N ASN A 95 -8.33 0.01 8.57
CA ASN A 95 -8.50 -1.39 8.96
C ASN A 95 -8.58 -1.61 10.48
N ASN A 96 -9.11 -0.63 11.22
CA ASN A 96 -9.14 -0.61 12.68
C ASN A 96 -7.76 -0.82 13.34
N GLY A 97 -6.67 -0.45 12.65
CA GLY A 97 -5.29 -0.66 13.08
C GLY A 97 -4.75 -2.08 12.80
N SER A 98 -5.58 -2.98 12.28
CA SER A 98 -5.20 -4.34 11.95
C SER A 98 -4.12 -4.37 10.86
N PRO A 99 -3.34 -5.46 10.78
CA PRO A 99 -2.35 -5.68 9.74
C PRO A 99 -2.84 -5.40 8.31
N VAL A 100 -1.98 -4.77 7.53
CA VAL A 100 -2.05 -4.72 6.07
C VAL A 100 -0.84 -5.49 5.54
N TYR A 101 -1.08 -6.71 5.08
CA TYR A 101 -0.02 -7.61 4.61
C TYR A 101 0.51 -7.15 3.23
N ASN A 102 1.64 -7.72 2.81
CA ASN A 102 2.17 -7.48 1.47
C ASN A 102 1.14 -7.88 0.40
N GLY A 103 0.81 -6.93 -0.49
CA GLY A 103 -0.15 -7.12 -1.58
C GLY A 103 -1.62 -6.99 -1.15
N ASP A 104 -1.90 -6.80 0.14
CA ASP A 104 -3.26 -6.53 0.59
C ASP A 104 -3.77 -5.19 0.07
N LYS A 105 -5.07 -5.16 -0.20
CA LYS A 105 -5.81 -3.99 -0.65
C LYS A 105 -7.00 -3.76 0.26
N ILE A 106 -6.94 -2.70 1.05
CA ILE A 106 -8.06 -2.26 1.89
C ILE A 106 -8.88 -1.25 1.10
N ASN A 107 -10.17 -1.55 0.92
CA ASN A 107 -11.06 -0.77 0.04
C ASN A 107 -12.23 -0.18 0.82
N PHE A 108 -12.52 1.09 0.59
CA PHE A 108 -13.74 1.73 1.08
C PHE A 108 -14.20 2.83 0.14
N ASN A 109 -15.49 3.15 0.19
CA ASN A 109 -16.06 4.27 -0.56
C ASN A 109 -16.44 5.39 0.40
N TYR A 110 -16.36 6.63 -0.09
CA TYR A 110 -16.94 7.78 0.58
C TYR A 110 -17.62 8.70 -0.43
N ALA A 111 -18.58 9.50 0.02
CA ALA A 111 -19.28 10.47 -0.79
C ALA A 111 -19.07 11.88 -0.24
N SER A 112 -18.51 12.78 -1.06
CA SER A 112 -18.18 14.15 -0.64
C SER A 112 -18.21 15.08 -1.85
N ALA A 113 -18.50 16.36 -1.64
CA ALA A 113 -18.48 17.36 -2.72
C ALA A 113 -17.08 17.50 -3.36
N THR A 114 -16.03 17.23 -2.58
CA THR A 114 -14.64 17.24 -3.04
C THR A 114 -13.89 16.01 -2.56
N LYS A 115 -12.85 15.66 -3.32
CA LYS A 115 -11.94 14.56 -3.01
C LYS A 115 -11.04 14.92 -1.82
N PHE A 116 -10.96 14.05 -0.81
CA PHE A 116 -10.09 14.22 0.35
C PHE A 116 -8.62 13.85 0.03
N SER A 117 -7.69 14.49 0.74
CA SER A 117 -6.27 14.12 0.73
C SER A 117 -6.03 13.04 1.78
N LEU A 118 -5.90 11.79 1.34
CA LEU A 118 -5.76 10.61 2.20
C LEU A 118 -4.34 10.03 2.16
N ALA A 119 -3.31 10.87 2.25
CA ALA A 119 -1.92 10.41 2.20
C ALA A 119 -1.56 9.59 3.46
N PRO A 120 -0.74 8.53 3.34
CA PRO A 120 -0.19 7.85 4.51
C PRO A 120 0.55 8.84 5.43
N PHE A 121 0.25 8.77 6.73
CA PHE A 121 0.83 9.66 7.74
C PHE A 121 1.76 8.92 8.70
N SER A 122 1.35 7.73 9.17
CA SER A 122 2.16 6.89 10.04
C SER A 122 1.75 5.42 9.93
N SER A 123 2.66 4.53 10.26
CA SER A 123 2.43 3.09 10.38
C SER A 123 3.49 2.47 11.28
N SER A 124 3.22 1.27 11.78
CA SER A 124 4.18 0.41 12.46
C SER A 124 4.61 -0.71 11.50
N VAL A 125 5.92 -0.85 11.27
CA VAL A 125 6.46 -1.88 10.38
C VAL A 125 6.78 -3.15 11.18
N ALA A 126 6.23 -4.28 10.75
CA ALA A 126 6.50 -5.59 11.30
C ALA A 126 7.11 -6.50 10.22
N CYS A 127 8.44 -6.66 10.26
CA CYS A 127 9.23 -7.54 9.40
C CYS A 127 9.69 -8.78 10.19
N SER A 128 9.52 -9.97 9.62
CA SER A 128 9.95 -11.26 10.20
C SER A 128 10.60 -12.16 9.16
#